data_AF-A0A2L2YXR0-F1
#
_entry.id   AF-A0A2L2YXR0-F1
#
_cell.length_a   1.000
_cell.length_b   1.000
_cell.length_c   1.000
_cell.angle_alpha   90.00
_cell.angle_beta   90.00
_cell.angle_gamma   90.00
#
_symmetry.space_group_name_H-M   'P 1'
#
loop_
_entity.id
_entity.type
_entity.pdbx_description
1 polymer ?
#
loop_
_entity_poly.entity_id
_entity_poly.type
_entity_poly.pdbx_seq_one_letter_code
_entity_poly.pdbx_strand_id
1 'polypeptide(L)' 'NKKHHYRELPEELQSSLGEIPNQFVTYFTSRFPKLLIHSYLAMQLCKHETIFSKYYDPSIDLLYIDDYNK' A
#
# COMPACT_ATOMS: atom_id res chain seq x y z
N ASN A 1 0.56 -2.71 13.49
CA ASN A 1 0.57 -1.46 14.28
C ASN A 1 -0.80 -0.77 14.26
N LYS A 2 -1.16 0.22 13.42
CA LYS A 2 -2.52 0.83 13.50
C LYS A 2 -3.71 -0.02 12.99
N LYS A 3 -3.53 -0.91 12.02
CA LYS A 3 -4.58 -1.87 11.58
C LYS A 3 -4.91 -2.91 12.68
N HIS A 4 -3.90 -3.29 13.47
CA HIS A 4 -4.04 -4.31 14.51
C HIS A 4 -4.58 -3.72 15.83
N HIS A 5 -4.33 -2.42 16.07
CA HIS A 5 -4.82 -1.64 17.22
C HIS A 5 -5.94 -0.66 16.83
N TYR A 6 -6.71 -0.94 15.76
CA TYR A 6 -7.74 -0.02 15.27
C TYR A 6 -8.79 0.31 16.35
N ARG A 7 -9.09 -0.65 17.23
CA ARG A 7 -9.99 -0.50 18.39
C ARG A 7 -9.41 0.31 19.56
N GLU A 8 -8.11 0.60 19.55
CA GLU A 8 -7.42 1.37 20.61
C GLU A 8 -7.14 2.82 20.19
N LEU A 9 -7.57 3.23 18.99
CA LEU A 9 -7.43 4.61 18.54
C LEU A 9 -8.51 5.51 19.18
N PRO A 10 -8.22 6.79 19.46
CA PRO A 10 -9.22 7.77 19.90
C PRO A 10 -10.40 7.85 18.91
N GLU A 11 -11.62 8.03 19.39
CA GLU A 11 -12.86 8.09 18.56
C GLU A 11 -12.77 9.10 17.41
N GLU A 12 -12.05 10.21 17.61
CA GLU A 12 -11.82 11.23 16.59
C GLU A 12 -10.99 10.71 15.42
N LEU A 13 -10.00 9.86 15.71
CA LEU A 13 -9.17 9.18 14.72
C LEU A 13 -9.92 8.03 14.03
N GLN A 14 -10.75 7.29 14.77
CA GLN A 14 -11.63 6.26 14.19
C GLN A 14 -12.64 6.89 13.22
N SER A 15 -13.23 8.03 13.58
CA SER A 15 -14.15 8.79 12.72
C SER A 15 -13.46 9.33 11.47
N SER A 16 -12.18 9.72 11.57
CA SER A 16 -11.40 10.18 10.41
C SER A 16 -10.92 9.04 9.49
N LEU A 17 -10.75 7.83 10.02
CA LEU A 17 -10.19 6.67 9.31
C LEU A 17 -11.28 5.79 8.66
N GLY A 18 -12.49 5.81 9.23
CA GLY A 18 -13.66 5.19 8.64
C GLY A 18 -13.66 3.65 8.64
N GLU A 19 -14.76 3.03 8.20
CA GLU A 19 -14.92 1.57 8.20
C GLU A 19 -13.83 0.83 7.39
N ILE A 20 -13.18 -0.14 8.05
CA ILE A 20 -12.29 -1.11 7.42
C ILE A 20 -13.14 -2.03 6.53
N PRO A 21 -12.72 -2.36 5.29
CA PRO A 21 -11.41 -2.10 4.69
C PRO A 21 -11.34 -0.84 3.81
N ASN A 22 -12.46 -0.31 3.35
CA ASN A 22 -12.49 0.63 2.24
C ASN A 22 -12.10 2.06 2.66
N GLN A 23 -12.54 2.53 3.83
CA GLN A 23 -12.30 3.92 4.24
C GLN A 23 -10.86 4.12 4.76
N PHE A 24 -10.28 3.09 5.39
CA PHE A 24 -8.87 3.10 5.81
C PHE A 24 -7.93 3.23 4.61
N VAL A 25 -8.14 2.42 3.56
CA VAL A 25 -7.34 2.51 2.33
C VAL A 25 -7.51 3.89 1.69
N THR A 26 -8.75 4.39 1.59
CA THR A 26 -9.07 5.71 1.01
C THR A 26 -8.39 6.86 1.77
N TYR A 27 -8.31 6.80 3.10
CA TYR A 27 -7.63 7.81 3.90
C TYR A 27 -6.14 7.93 3.54
N PHE A 28 -5.44 6.79 3.43
CA PHE A 28 -4.01 6.81 3.09
C PHE A 28 -3.78 7.13 1.61
N THR A 29 -4.59 6.60 0.70
CA THR A 29 -4.42 6.85 -0.74
C THR A 29 -4.83 8.27 -1.15
N SER A 30 -5.76 8.92 -0.45
CA SER A 30 -6.10 10.33 -0.70
C SER A 30 -5.00 11.30 -0.23
N ARG A 31 -4.38 11.04 0.93
CA ARG A 31 -3.33 11.90 1.48
C ARG A 31 -1.95 11.63 0.88
N PHE A 32 -1.71 10.40 0.44
CA PHE A 32 -0.47 9.98 -0.20
C PHE A 32 -0.80 9.26 -1.52
N PRO A 33 -1.18 9.99 -2.58
CA PRO A 33 -1.66 9.39 -3.83
C PRO A 33 -0.64 8.46 -4.51
N LYS A 34 0.66 8.67 -4.26
CA LYS A 34 1.72 7.83 -4.81
C LYS A 34 2.16 6.69 -3.88
N LEU A 35 1.58 6.53 -2.69
CA LEU A 35 2.03 5.52 -1.72
C LEU A 35 1.95 4.10 -2.29
N LEU A 36 0.80 3.75 -2.89
CA LEU A 36 0.61 2.41 -3.43
C LEU A 36 1.58 2.10 -4.57
N ILE A 37 1.70 3.02 -5.54
CA ILE A 37 2.57 2.81 -6.70
C ILE A 37 4.05 2.77 -6.31
N HIS A 38 4.51 3.66 -5.42
CA HIS A 38 5.89 3.63 -4.92
C HIS A 38 6.17 2.37 -4.11
N SER A 39 5.26 1.95 -3.22
CA SER A 39 5.42 0.69 -2.49
C SER A 39 5.44 -0.51 -3.44
N TYR A 40 4.60 -0.52 -4.48
CA TYR A 40 4.56 -1.59 -5.47
C TYR A 40 5.88 -1.69 -6.25
N LEU A 41 6.42 -0.55 -6.70
CA LEU A 41 7.69 -0.51 -7.43
C LEU A 41 8.88 -0.89 -6.54
N ALA A 42 8.95 -0.34 -5.33
CA ALA A 42 10.02 -0.66 -4.38
C ALA A 42 10.04 -2.15 -3.99
N MET A 43 8.87 -2.79 -3.94
CA MET A 43 8.72 -4.20 -3.58
C MET A 43 8.87 -5.18 -4.76
N GLN A 44 9.15 -4.69 -5.98
CA GLN A 44 9.45 -5.56 -7.15
C GLN A 44 10.59 -6.54 -6.88
N LEU A 45 11.57 -6.14 -6.06
CA LEU A 45 12.69 -7.00 -5.64
C LEU A 45 12.24 -8.28 -4.93
N CYS A 46 11.06 -8.26 -4.28
CA CYS A 46 10.48 -9.38 -3.56
C CYS A 46 9.43 -10.16 -4.39
N LYS A 47 9.29 -9.90 -5.70
CA LYS A 47 8.22 -10.49 -6.54
C LYS A 47 8.16 -12.02 -6.54
N HIS A 48 9.28 -12.68 -6.28
CA HIS A 48 9.39 -14.14 -6.27
C HIS A 48 8.99 -14.79 -4.94
N GLU A 49 8.80 -14.00 -3.87
CA GLU A 49 8.36 -14.56 -2.59
C GLU A 49 6.90 -14.99 -2.66
N THR A 50 6.57 -16.14 -2.08
CA THR A 50 5.22 -16.75 -2.16
C THR A 50 4.11 -15.80 -1.69
N ILE A 51 4.37 -14.98 -0.66
CA ILE A 51 3.40 -14.02 -0.12
C ILE A 51 3.02 -12.93 -1.15
N PHE A 52 3.91 -12.65 -2.11
CA PHE A 52 3.74 -11.63 -3.13
C PHE A 52 3.23 -12.18 -4.48
N SER A 53 3.14 -13.50 -4.64
CA SER A 53 2.68 -14.16 -5.89
C SER A 53 1.33 -13.69 -6.43
N LYS A 54 0.44 -13.17 -5.57
CA LYS A 54 -0.87 -12.64 -5.97
C LYS A 54 -0.83 -11.21 -6.51
N TYR A 55 0.28 -10.50 -6.31
CA TYR A 55 0.43 -9.08 -6.63
C TYR A 55 1.44 -8.83 -7.76
N TYR A 56 2.33 -9.78 -8.04
CA TYR A 56 3.39 -9.63 -9.04
C TYR A 56 3.39 -10.79 -10.02
N ASP A 57 3.63 -10.48 -11.28
CA ASP A 57 3.98 -11.46 -12.30
C ASP A 57 5.51 -11.66 -12.26
N PRO A 58 6.03 -12.88 -12.01
CA PRO A 58 7.46 -13.13 -11.97
C PRO A 58 8.19 -12.75 -13.28
N SER A 59 7.50 -12.80 -14.41
CA SER A 59 8.06 -12.51 -15.73
C SER A 59 8.19 -11.01 -16.04
N ILE A 60 7.57 -10.14 -15.24
CA ILE A 60 7.57 -8.69 -15.46
C ILE A 60 8.58 -8.03 -14.53
N ASP A 61 9.46 -7.19 -15.09
CA ASP A 61 10.33 -6.29 -14.31
C ASP A 61 9.99 -4.84 -14.64
N LEU A 62 9.42 -4.15 -13.65
CA LEU A 62 9.03 -2.73 -13.77
C LEU A 62 10.16 -1.76 -13.37
N LEU A 63 11.31 -2.27 -12.94
CA LEU A 63 12.46 -1.48 -12.50
C LEU A 63 13.03 -0.54 -13.60
N TYR A 64 12.69 -0.78 -14.87
CA TYR A 64 13.06 0.09 -15.99
C TYR A 64 12.21 1.36 -16.12
N ILE A 65 11.09 1.47 -15.40
CA ILE A 65 10.13 2.58 -15.56
C ILE A 65 10.46 3.76 -14.62
N ASP A 66 11.12 3.51 -13.47
CA ASP A 66 11.44 4.58 -12.50
C ASP A 66 12.51 5.57 -13.01
N ASP A 67 13.44 5.12 -13.87
CA ASP A 67 14.40 6.02 -14.52
C ASP A 67 13.74 7.02 -15.49
N TYR A 68 12.52 6.74 -15.97
CA TYR A 68 11.81 7.59 -16.93
C TYR A 68 10.98 8.71 -16.29
N ASN A 69 10.75 8.65 -14.97
CA ASN A 69 9.90 9.61 -14.23
C ASN A 69 10.69 10.43 -13.19
N LYS A 70 12.02 10.48 -13.33
CA LYS A 70 12.91 11.28 -12.47
C LYS A 70 13.11 12.69 -13.01
#